data_AF-A0A8X8A4S2-F1
#
_entry.id   AF-A0A8X8A4S2-F1
#
_cell.length_a   1.000
_cell.length_b   1.000
_cell.length_c   1.000
_cell.angle_alpha   90.00
_cell.angle_beta   90.00
_cell.angle_gamma   90.00
#
_symmetry.space_group_name_H-M   'P 1'
#
loop_
_entity.id
_entity.type
_entity.pdbx_description
1 polymer ?
#
loop_
_entity_poly.entity_id
_entity_poly.type
_entity_poly.pdbx_seq_one_letter_code
_entity_poly.pdbx_strand_id
1 'polypeptide(L)'
;MEQLFTKELSPTDTTHRLTVPAANLGDFEIPMGEHAINIEATDTIERQWIFRLSIRRDNNPNPRPVFTGQWIQFVNEKGLRAGDRIIFSRQQVEELKVIESETRSKGDANSAHRTKAQRQEPALTIVFTSSATSLQNQRQQTKNHRKMEDEQ
;
A
#
# COMPACT_ATOMS: atom_id res chain seq x y z
N MET A 1 -6.60 0.33 -12.58
CA MET A 1 -6.58 0.50 -11.11
C MET A 1 -7.81 -0.22 -10.58
N GLU A 2 -7.60 -1.23 -9.75
CA GLU A 2 -8.66 -2.07 -9.16
C GLU A 2 -8.90 -1.61 -7.73
N GLN A 3 -10.14 -1.26 -7.38
CA GLN A 3 -10.47 -0.91 -6.01
C GLN A 3 -10.63 -2.19 -5.18
N LEU A 4 -9.79 -2.38 -4.16
CA LEU A 4 -9.88 -3.53 -3.26
C LEU A 4 -11.05 -3.35 -2.30
N PHE A 5 -11.02 -2.31 -1.47
CA PHE A 5 -12.11 -2.03 -0.54
C PHE A 5 -12.23 -0.56 -0.17
N THR A 6 -13.42 -0.20 0.29
CA THR A 6 -13.69 1.06 0.96
C THR A 6 -14.17 0.77 2.38
N LYS A 7 -13.73 1.59 3.34
CA LYS A 7 -14.16 1.46 4.73
C LYS A 7 -14.30 2.83 5.39
N GLU A 8 -15.37 2.99 6.16
CA GLU A 8 -15.51 4.08 7.12
C GLU A 8 -14.76 3.71 8.41
N LEU A 9 -13.85 4.56 8.85
CA LEU A 9 -12.96 4.26 9.97
C LEU A 9 -13.73 4.26 11.28
N SER A 10 -13.64 3.18 12.03
CA SER A 10 -14.11 3.11 13.41
C SER A 10 -13.08 3.73 14.38
N PRO A 11 -13.46 4.03 15.63
CA PRO A 11 -12.48 4.47 16.64
C PRO A 11 -11.28 3.52 16.77
N THR A 12 -11.52 2.20 16.72
CA THR A 12 -10.46 1.18 16.78
C THR A 12 -9.52 1.24 15.57
N ASP A 13 -10.06 1.56 14.39
CA ASP A 13 -9.24 1.74 13.20
C ASP A 13 -8.32 2.95 13.37
N THR A 14 -8.76 4.02 14.02
CA THR A 14 -7.92 5.21 14.23
C THR A 14 -6.94 5.11 15.39
N THR A 15 -7.17 4.24 16.38
CA THR A 15 -6.32 4.17 17.59
C THR A 15 -5.41 2.95 17.66
N HIS A 16 -5.74 1.87 16.93
CA HIS A 16 -5.01 0.61 17.05
C HIS A 16 -4.62 -0.02 15.71
N ARG A 17 -5.60 -0.44 14.91
CA ARG A 17 -5.36 -1.27 13.72
C ARG A 17 -6.55 -1.21 12.77
N LEU A 18 -6.29 -1.21 11.47
CA LEU A 18 -7.34 -1.26 10.47
C LEU A 18 -7.77 -2.71 10.23
N THR A 19 -9.05 -3.02 10.49
CA THR A 19 -9.60 -4.34 10.16
C THR A 19 -10.07 -4.39 8.71
N VAL A 20 -9.64 -5.41 7.97
CA VAL A 20 -10.10 -5.64 6.59
C VAL A 20 -11.58 -6.02 6.59
N PRO A 21 -12.42 -5.43 5.73
CA PRO A 21 -13.82 -5.83 5.60
C PRO A 21 -13.97 -7.32 5.26
N ALA A 22 -14.97 -7.98 5.84
CA ALA A 22 -15.17 -9.42 5.66
C ALA A 22 -15.44 -9.85 4.21
N ALA A 23 -16.01 -8.96 3.39
CA ALA A 23 -16.26 -9.21 1.97
C ALA A 23 -14.97 -9.25 1.13
N ASN A 24 -13.87 -8.68 1.63
CA ASN A 24 -12.62 -8.46 0.91
C ASN A 24 -11.47 -9.32 1.43
N LEU A 25 -11.77 -10.35 2.21
CA LEU A 25 -10.75 -11.23 2.78
C LEU A 25 -9.98 -11.99 1.70
N GLY A 26 -10.65 -12.35 0.60
CA GLY A 26 -10.04 -13.06 -0.53
C GLY A 26 -9.03 -12.21 -1.31
N ASP A 27 -9.10 -10.88 -1.21
CA ASP A 27 -8.18 -9.98 -1.91
C ASP A 27 -6.79 -9.94 -1.25
N PHE A 28 -6.67 -10.48 -0.04
CA PHE A 28 -5.47 -10.44 0.78
C PHE A 28 -5.07 -11.85 1.24
N GLU A 29 -4.35 -12.56 0.38
CA GLU A 29 -3.80 -13.87 0.69
C GLU A 29 -2.48 -13.74 1.47
N ILE A 30 -2.40 -14.37 2.64
CA ILE A 30 -1.14 -14.56 3.37
C ILE A 30 -0.57 -15.92 2.96
N PRO A 31 0.70 -16.01 2.52
CA PRO A 31 1.32 -17.27 2.13
C PRO A 31 1.22 -18.34 3.22
N MET A 32 1.01 -19.60 2.80
CA MET A 32 0.91 -20.73 3.72
C MET A 32 2.18 -20.85 4.57
N GLY A 33 2.02 -20.92 5.90
CA GLY A 33 3.13 -20.97 6.86
C GLY A 33 3.52 -19.60 7.43
N GLU A 34 3.06 -18.51 6.83
CA GLU A 34 3.19 -17.16 7.38
C GLU A 34 1.92 -16.71 8.11
N HIS A 35 2.09 -15.77 9.04
CA HIS A 35 0.97 -15.17 9.79
C HIS A 35 0.86 -13.66 9.59
N ALA A 36 1.85 -13.08 8.91
CA ALA A 36 1.88 -11.69 8.56
C ALA A 36 2.78 -11.46 7.37
N ILE A 37 2.37 -10.54 6.50
CA ILE A 37 3.17 -10.03 5.39
C ILE A 37 3.31 -8.51 5.52
N ASN A 38 4.41 -7.98 5.00
CA ASN A 38 4.56 -6.54 4.83
C ASN A 38 4.06 -6.15 3.45
N ILE A 39 3.29 -5.07 3.42
CA ILE A 39 2.65 -4.53 2.23
C ILE A 39 3.12 -3.09 2.07
N GLU A 40 3.70 -2.80 0.91
CA GLU A 40 4.06 -1.46 0.51
C GLU A 40 2.85 -0.78 -0.15
N ALA A 41 2.57 0.45 0.29
CA ALA A 41 1.50 1.26 -0.23
C ALA A 41 1.95 2.71 -0.40
N THR A 42 1.46 3.35 -1.45
CA THR A 42 1.74 4.75 -1.76
C THR A 42 0.48 5.56 -1.56
N ASP A 43 0.60 6.71 -0.89
CA ASP A 43 -0.53 7.63 -0.71
C ASP A 43 -0.65 8.64 -1.88
N THR A 44 -1.63 9.54 -1.79
CA THR A 44 -1.92 10.53 -2.84
C THR A 44 -0.84 11.60 -3.02
N ILE A 45 0.18 11.66 -2.16
CA ILE A 45 1.32 12.58 -2.29
C ILE A 45 2.61 11.82 -2.57
N GLU A 46 2.49 10.60 -3.11
CA GLU A 46 3.60 9.72 -3.47
C GLU A 46 4.48 9.27 -2.29
N ARG A 47 4.02 9.47 -1.05
CA ARG A 47 4.74 8.96 0.12
C ARG A 47 4.46 7.47 0.29
N GLN A 48 5.52 6.71 0.48
CA GLN A 48 5.48 5.28 0.72
C GLN A 48 5.23 4.95 2.20
N TRP A 49 4.46 3.89 2.41
CA TRP A 49 4.06 3.36 3.70
C TRP A 49 4.19 1.84 3.70
N ILE A 50 4.70 1.29 4.79
CA ILE A 50 4.82 -0.15 5.00
C ILE A 50 3.82 -0.58 6.06
N PHE A 51 2.75 -1.24 5.62
CA PHE A 51 1.76 -1.82 6.50
C PHE A 51 2.01 -3.30 6.70
N ARG A 52 1.92 -3.75 7.95
CA ARG A 52 1.97 -5.17 8.26
C ARG A 52 0.56 -5.72 8.28
N LEU A 53 0.21 -6.53 7.29
CA LEU A 53 -1.03 -7.29 7.28
C LEU A 53 -0.83 -8.58 8.05
N SER A 54 -1.63 -8.83 9.09
CA SER A 54 -1.50 -10.03 9.91
C SER A 54 -2.84 -10.67 10.24
N ILE A 55 -2.84 -12.00 10.32
CA ILE A 55 -3.96 -12.80 10.79
C ILE A 55 -3.64 -13.29 12.20
N ARG A 56 -4.54 -13.03 13.16
CA ARG A 56 -4.40 -13.60 14.51
C ARG A 56 -4.65 -15.10 14.47
N ARG A 57 -3.73 -15.88 15.06
CA ARG A 57 -3.91 -17.31 15.34
C ARG A 57 -4.84 -17.50 16.55
N ASP A 58 -6.07 -17.05 16.43
CA ASP A 58 -7.10 -17.44 17.37
C ASP A 58 -7.86 -18.59 16.69
N ASN A 59 -8.28 -19.61 17.44
CA ASN A 59 -8.93 -20.84 16.97
C ASN A 59 -10.33 -20.57 16.37
N ASN A 60 -10.40 -19.61 15.46
CA ASN A 60 -11.56 -18.99 14.89
C ASN A 60 -11.65 -19.44 13.43
N PRO A 61 -12.79 -20.03 13.01
CA PRO A 61 -12.96 -20.46 11.63
C PRO A 61 -12.82 -19.31 10.61
N ASN A 62 -12.99 -18.05 11.04
CA ASN A 62 -12.91 -16.87 10.19
C ASN A 62 -11.88 -15.86 10.71
N PRO A 63 -10.57 -16.10 10.50
CA PRO A 63 -9.55 -15.13 10.86
C PRO A 63 -9.76 -13.80 10.12
N ARG A 64 -9.80 -12.70 10.88
CA ARG A 64 -9.89 -11.34 10.30
C ARG A 64 -8.50 -10.73 10.20
N PRO A 65 -7.95 -10.52 8.99
CA PRO A 65 -6.69 -9.85 8.80
C PRO A 65 -6.82 -8.38 9.20
N VAL A 66 -5.73 -7.86 9.75
CA VAL A 66 -5.62 -6.49 10.24
C VAL A 66 -4.33 -5.87 9.73
N PHE A 67 -4.41 -4.61 9.28
CA PHE A 67 -3.24 -3.79 9.00
C PHE A 67 -2.73 -3.14 10.28
N THR A 68 -1.43 -3.30 10.49
CA THR A 68 -0.64 -2.81 11.62
C THR A 68 0.68 -2.23 11.08
N GLY A 69 1.72 -2.10 11.90
CA GLY A 69 2.97 -1.46 11.49
C GLY A 69 2.81 0.05 11.43
N GLN A 70 3.04 0.67 10.27
CA GLN A 70 2.94 2.13 10.11
C GLN A 70 1.51 2.67 10.05
N TRP A 71 0.48 1.82 10.19
CA TRP A 71 -0.92 2.25 10.08
C TRP A 71 -1.27 3.44 10.99
N ILE A 72 -0.89 3.41 12.27
CA ILE A 72 -1.20 4.50 13.20
C ILE A 72 -0.36 5.75 12.92
N GLN A 73 0.86 5.59 12.41
CA GLN A 73 1.66 6.72 11.94
C GLN A 73 0.97 7.41 10.76
N PHE A 74 0.49 6.62 9.79
CA PHE A 74 -0.30 7.11 8.67
C PHE A 74 -1.57 7.85 9.14
N VAL A 75 -2.34 7.27 10.05
CA VAL A 75 -3.55 7.91 10.62
C VAL A 75 -3.22 9.25 11.27
N ASN A 76 -2.19 9.28 12.12
CA ASN A 76 -1.79 10.49 12.85
C ASN A 76 -1.27 11.57 11.91
N GLU A 77 -0.40 11.21 10.97
CA GLU A 77 0.12 12.15 10.00
C GLU A 77 -0.97 12.67 9.08
N LYS A 78 -1.81 11.81 8.52
CA LYS A 78 -2.91 12.27 7.65
C LYS A 78 -4.06 12.92 8.43
N GLY A 79 -4.02 12.89 9.76
CA GLY A 79 -5.05 13.46 10.61
C GLY A 79 -6.41 12.78 10.44
N LEU A 80 -6.42 11.47 10.19
CA LEU A 80 -7.64 10.70 9.98
C LEU A 80 -8.39 10.50 11.30
N ARG A 81 -9.71 10.55 11.24
CA ARG A 81 -10.62 10.43 12.38
C ARG A 81 -11.65 9.34 12.14
N ALA A 82 -12.26 8.86 13.23
CA ALA A 82 -13.41 7.99 13.11
C ALA A 82 -14.52 8.69 12.30
N GLY A 83 -15.12 7.96 11.35
CA GLY A 83 -16.07 8.50 10.37
C GLY A 83 -15.45 8.95 9.04
N ASP A 84 -14.12 9.14 8.96
CA ASP A 84 -13.46 9.36 7.67
C ASP A 84 -13.49 8.07 6.83
N ARG A 85 -13.43 8.18 5.50
CA ARG A 85 -13.42 7.01 4.60
C ARG A 85 -12.07 6.81 3.96
N ILE A 86 -11.63 5.56 3.93
CA ILE A 86 -10.41 5.12 3.25
C ILE A 86 -10.76 4.15 2.12
N ILE A 87 -10.00 4.25 1.03
CA ILE A 87 -10.10 3.44 -0.18
C ILE A 87 -8.72 2.85 -0.46
N PHE A 88 -8.65 1.53 -0.47
CA PHE A 88 -7.48 0.79 -0.92
C PHE A 88 -7.69 0.36 -2.36
N SER A 89 -6.74 0.69 -3.24
CA SER A 89 -6.75 0.27 -4.63
C SER A 89 -5.42 -0.39 -4.99
N ARG A 90 -5.43 -1.32 -5.94
CA ARG A 90 -4.23 -1.92 -6.52
C ARG A 90 -4.04 -1.40 -7.93
N GLN A 91 -2.83 -0.94 -8.24
CA GLN A 91 -2.46 -0.68 -9.62
C GLN A 91 -1.93 -1.99 -10.21
N GLN A 92 -2.68 -2.57 -11.16
CA GLN A 92 -2.14 -3.64 -12.00
C GLN A 92 -1.08 -2.99 -12.89
N VAL A 93 0.19 -3.25 -12.61
CA VAL A 93 1.27 -2.91 -13.53
C VAL A 93 1.18 -3.94 -14.64
N GLU A 94 0.61 -3.56 -15.78
CA GLU A 94 0.80 -4.35 -17.00
C GLU A 94 2.30 -4.40 -17.26
N GLU A 95 2.85 -5.61 -17.19
CA GLU A 95 4.25 -5.89 -17.50
C GLU A 95 4.50 -5.46 -18.95
N LEU A 96 5.02 -4.24 -19.16
CA LEU A 96 5.58 -3.86 -20.45
C LEU A 96 6.80 -4.74 -20.66
N LYS A 97 6.59 -5.90 -21.29
CA LYS A 97 7.67 -6.65 -21.93
C LYS A 97 8.24 -5.74 -23.01
N VAL A 98 9.29 -5.00 -22.67
CA VAL A 98 10.14 -4.38 -23.68
C VAL A 98 10.71 -5.55 -24.48
N ILE A 99 10.10 -5.82 -25.64
CA ILE A 99 10.67 -6.73 -26.62
C ILE A 99 11.79 -5.92 -27.26
N GLU A 100 12.99 -5.96 -26.68
CA GLU A 100 14.20 -5.54 -27.39
C GLU A 100 14.43 -6.52 -28.54
N SER A 101 13.92 -6.17 -29.73
CA SER A 101 14.33 -6.83 -30.96
C SER A 101 15.69 -6.26 -31.37
N GLU A 102 16.78 -6.80 -30.83
CA GLU A 102 18.12 -6.50 -31.32
C GLU A 102 18.45 -7.41 -32.51
N THR A 103 18.55 -6.82 -33.70
CA THR A 103 19.04 -7.51 -34.88
C THR A 103 20.55 -7.73 -34.77
N ARG A 104 20.92 -8.94 -34.35
CA ARG A 104 22.08 -9.76 -34.76
C ARG A 104 23.35 -9.00 -35.16
N SER A 105 24.38 -9.08 -34.30
CA SER A 105 25.75 -9.23 -34.78
C SER A 105 26.55 -10.18 -33.89
N LYS A 106 27.29 -11.08 -34.55
CA LYS A 106 28.10 -12.15 -33.95
C LYS A 106 29.25 -11.56 -33.15
N GLY A 107 29.46 -12.05 -31.93
CA GLY A 107 30.73 -11.87 -31.23
C GLY A 107 30.64 -12.24 -29.76
N ASP A 108 31.32 -13.31 -29.41
CA ASP A 108 31.99 -13.54 -28.14
C ASP A 108 31.24 -14.10 -26.91
N ALA A 109 31.77 -15.27 -26.55
CA ALA A 109 31.83 -15.99 -25.29
C ALA A 109 31.29 -15.33 -24.02
N ASN A 110 30.45 -16.11 -23.33
CA ASN A 110 30.42 -16.25 -21.88
C ASN A 110 30.02 -15.00 -21.08
N SER A 111 28.72 -14.69 -21.11
CA SER A 111 28.09 -13.88 -20.05
C SER A 111 26.80 -14.54 -19.63
N ALA A 112 26.83 -15.20 -18.47
CA ALA A 112 25.62 -15.67 -17.80
C ALA A 112 24.82 -14.44 -17.36
N HIS A 113 23.96 -13.94 -18.24
CA HIS A 113 22.98 -12.91 -17.91
C HIS A 113 21.95 -13.51 -16.95
N ARG A 114 22.25 -13.45 -15.66
CA ARG A 114 21.27 -13.63 -14.60
C ARG A 114 20.39 -12.38 -14.59
N THR A 115 19.35 -12.39 -15.43
CA THR A 115 18.28 -11.39 -15.36
C THR A 115 17.61 -11.57 -14.01
N LYS A 116 17.97 -10.72 -13.05
CA LYS A 116 17.16 -10.54 -11.84
C LYS A 116 15.88 -9.88 -12.32
N ALA A 117 14.87 -10.66 -12.62
CA ALA A 117 13.50 -10.18 -12.69
C ALA A 117 13.18 -9.62 -11.30
N GLN A 118 13.45 -8.33 -11.13
CA GLN A 118 13.03 -7.59 -9.95
C GLN A 118 11.52 -7.48 -10.09
N ARG A 119 10.80 -8.45 -9.50
CA ARG A 119 9.35 -8.37 -9.35
C ARG A 119 9.05 -7.03 -8.69
N GLN A 120 8.59 -6.06 -9.48
CA GLN A 120 7.86 -4.93 -8.93
C GLN A 120 6.51 -5.51 -8.49
N GLU A 121 6.40 -5.79 -7.21
CA GLU A 121 5.12 -6.13 -6.58
C GLU A 121 4.12 -5.02 -6.92
N PRO A 122 2.85 -5.34 -7.25
CA PRO A 122 1.87 -4.35 -7.65
C PRO A 122 1.67 -3.33 -6.51
N ALA A 123 2.06 -2.08 -6.77
CA ALA A 123 1.99 -1.01 -5.79
C ALA A 123 0.52 -0.81 -5.35
N LEU A 124 0.29 -0.92 -4.04
CA LEU A 124 -1.00 -0.55 -3.48
C LEU A 124 -1.08 0.97 -3.38
N THR A 125 -2.21 1.54 -3.77
CA THR A 125 -2.49 2.97 -3.67
C THR A 125 -3.56 3.20 -2.63
N ILE A 126 -3.32 4.14 -1.73
CA ILE A 126 -4.28 4.52 -0.69
C ILE A 126 -4.82 5.90 -1.02
N VAL A 127 -6.13 5.95 -1.21
CA VAL A 127 -6.90 7.19 -1.35
C VAL A 127 -7.79 7.32 -0.12
N PHE A 128 -7.91 8.50 0.44
CA PHE A 128 -8.77 8.74 1.59
C PHE A 128 -9.53 10.04 1.41
N THR A 129 -10.78 10.05 1.86
CA THR A 129 -11.58 11.27 1.96
C THR A 129 -11.60 11.67 3.42
N SER A 130 -10.95 12.79 3.71
CA SER A 130 -10.88 13.30 5.05
C SER A 130 -11.97 14.35 5.28
N SER A 131 -12.55 14.38 6.48
CA SER A 131 -13.49 15.43 6.87
C SER A 131 -12.86 16.83 6.76
N ALA A 132 -13.68 17.89 6.71
CA ALA A 132 -13.22 19.26 6.48
C ALA A 132 -12.08 19.73 7.40
N THR A 133 -12.04 19.23 8.65
CA THR A 133 -10.96 19.49 9.61
C THR A 133 -9.65 18.80 9.24
N SER A 134 -9.72 17.59 8.69
CA SER A 134 -8.55 16.83 8.27
C SER A 134 -7.97 17.34 6.93
N LEU A 135 -8.81 17.88 6.04
CA LEU A 135 -8.38 18.56 4.81
C LEU A 135 -7.48 19.78 5.07
N GLN A 136 -7.73 20.54 6.14
CA GLN A 136 -6.88 21.67 6.52
C GLN A 136 -5.48 21.22 6.95
N ASN A 137 -5.39 20.14 7.75
CA ASN A 137 -4.11 19.54 8.13
C ASN A 137 -3.35 19.02 6.92
N GLN A 138 -4.03 18.33 6.00
CA GLN A 138 -3.42 17.84 4.77
C GLN A 138 -2.90 18.98 3.88
N ARG A 139 -3.66 20.06 3.71
CA ARG A 139 -3.23 21.26 2.96
C ARG A 139 -2.02 21.94 3.59
N GLN A 140 -1.90 21.96 4.91
CA GLN A 140 -0.73 22.54 5.56
C GLN A 140 0.51 21.65 5.37
N GLN A 141 0.35 20.33 5.40
CA GLN A 141 1.45 19.40 5.17
C GLN A 141 1.97 19.43 3.74
N THR A 142 1.09 19.49 2.73
CA THR A 142 1.53 19.60 1.33
C THR A 142 2.26 20.91 1.04
N LYS A 143 1.83 22.00 1.67
CA LYS A 143 2.55 23.29 1.60
C LYS A 143 3.93 23.22 2.27
N ASN A 144 4.02 22.59 3.44
CA ASN A 144 5.29 22.44 4.15
C ASN A 144 6.26 21.53 3.37
N HIS A 145 5.75 20.46 2.75
CA HIS A 145 6.57 19.55 1.95
C HIS A 145 7.16 20.25 0.71
N ARG A 146 6.33 20.93 -0.09
CA ARG A 146 6.81 21.70 -1.26
C ARG A 146 7.85 22.75 -0.85
N LYS A 147 7.62 23.44 0.27
CA LYS A 147 8.57 24.42 0.77
C LYS A 147 9.94 23.81 1.12
N MET A 148 10.00 22.56 1.59
CA MET A 148 11.26 21.88 1.87
C MET A 148 11.97 21.34 0.62
N GLU A 149 11.25 21.12 -0.47
CA GLU A 149 11.83 20.76 -1.77
C GLU A 149 12.45 21.98 -2.45
N ASP A 150 11.87 23.17 -2.26
CA ASP A 150 12.37 24.44 -2.82
C ASP A 150 13.58 25.01 -2.04
N GLU A 151 13.89 24.49 -0.85
CA GLU A 151 15.00 24.94 0.02
C GLU A 151 16.26 24.03 -0.05
N GLN A 152 16.32 23.09 -1.01
CA GLN A 152 17.48 22.20 -1.27
C GLN A 152 18.12 22.49 -2.63
#